data_AF-A0A971JK72-F1
#
_entry.id   AF-A0A971JK72-F1
#
_cell.length_a   1.000
_cell.length_b   1.000
_cell.length_c   1.000
_cell.angle_alpha   90.00
_cell.angle_beta   90.00
_cell.angle_gamma   90.00
#
_symmetry.space_group_name_H-M   'P 1'
#
loop_
_entity.id
_entity.type
_entity.pdbx_description
1 polymer ?
#
loop_
_entity_poly.entity_id
_entity_poly.type
_entity_poly.pdbx_seq_one_letter_code
_entity_poly.pdbx_strand_id
1 'polypeptide(L)'
;MTRPKHKTDAELLDMLSTVDLQSSVAVYVQIENHVQFAISSGKLKPGDQLPAVRELAERLNVNTNTVSKAYRDLVVMGLLYTRRGMGVFVASSIEDKCREDCRRRIVVRLNEVVCEAKAAGFDDKEIVEIVEKAVKLKTNPYGPVPQALMQYVNKKSRR
;
A
#
# COMPACT_ATOMS: atom_id res chain seq x y z
N MET A 1 22.29 -14.82 -18.89
CA MET A 1 21.15 -14.49 -18.02
C MET A 1 21.59 -13.36 -17.09
N THR A 2 21.09 -12.15 -17.28
CA THR A 2 21.47 -10.98 -16.48
C THR A 2 20.82 -11.10 -15.10
N ARG A 3 21.63 -11.17 -14.04
CA ARG A 3 21.14 -11.11 -12.65
C ARG A 3 20.30 -9.83 -12.50
N PRO A 4 19.03 -9.89 -12.02
CA PRO A 4 18.23 -8.69 -11.84
C PRO A 4 18.98 -7.73 -10.91
N LYS A 5 19.11 -6.45 -11.31
CA LYS A 5 19.65 -5.42 -10.43
C LYS A 5 18.69 -5.27 -9.24
N HIS A 6 19.17 -5.56 -8.04
CA HIS A 6 18.46 -5.29 -6.81
C HIS A 6 18.22 -3.78 -6.67
N LYS A 7 17.08 -3.39 -6.09
CA LYS A 7 16.75 -1.97 -5.87
C LYS A 7 17.71 -1.35 -4.86
N THR A 8 17.97 -0.05 -5.02
CA THR A 8 18.73 0.72 -4.04
C THR A 8 17.86 1.04 -2.83
N ASP A 9 18.48 1.25 -1.67
CA ASP A 9 17.77 1.61 -0.43
C ASP A 9 16.91 2.88 -0.62
N ALA A 10 17.40 3.87 -1.36
CA ALA A 10 16.66 5.10 -1.66
C ALA A 10 15.36 4.85 -2.47
N GLU A 11 15.38 3.95 -3.45
CA GLU A 11 14.19 3.60 -4.23
C GLU A 11 13.15 2.87 -3.37
N LEU A 12 13.61 2.06 -2.43
CA LEU A 12 12.75 1.31 -1.51
C LEU A 12 12.12 2.24 -0.48
N LEU A 13 12.91 3.16 0.08
CA LEU A 13 12.42 4.17 1.01
C LEU A 13 11.37 5.08 0.38
N ASP A 14 11.57 5.52 -0.87
CA ASP A 14 10.59 6.35 -1.57
C ASP A 14 9.26 5.59 -1.79
N MET A 15 9.33 4.31 -2.15
CA MET A 15 8.16 3.46 -2.36
C MET A 15 7.36 3.19 -1.08
N LEU A 16 8.04 3.14 0.06
CA LEU A 16 7.46 2.88 1.38
C LEU A 16 7.29 4.17 2.21
N SER A 17 7.37 5.36 1.59
CA SER A 17 7.53 6.63 2.31
C SER A 17 6.26 7.25 2.88
N THR A 18 5.08 6.71 2.60
CA THR A 18 3.80 7.33 2.96
C THR A 18 3.04 6.51 3.98
N VAL A 19 2.66 7.13 5.10
CA VAL A 19 1.70 6.61 6.06
C VAL A 19 0.76 7.72 6.49
N ASP A 20 -0.46 7.35 6.86
CA ASP A 20 -1.46 8.26 7.41
C ASP A 20 -1.70 7.93 8.89
N LEU A 21 -1.15 8.76 9.78
CA LEU A 21 -1.29 8.59 11.23
C LEU A 21 -2.71 8.86 11.75
N GLN A 22 -3.58 9.48 10.95
CA GLN A 22 -4.97 9.76 11.28
C GLN A 22 -5.94 8.73 10.69
N SER A 23 -5.42 7.78 9.90
CA SER A 23 -6.21 6.69 9.33
C SER A 23 -6.74 5.76 10.42
N SER A 24 -7.92 5.17 10.18
CA SER A 24 -8.44 4.06 10.99
C SER A 24 -7.62 2.77 10.84
N VAL A 25 -6.75 2.70 9.82
CA VAL A 25 -5.82 1.58 9.61
C VAL A 25 -4.56 1.82 10.43
N ALA A 26 -4.22 0.90 11.34
CA ALA A 26 -3.01 1.00 12.14
C ALA A 26 -1.74 1.09 11.28
N VAL A 27 -0.77 1.93 11.68
CA VAL A 27 0.44 2.23 10.89
C VAL A 27 1.25 0.98 10.50
N TYR A 28 1.38 0.00 11.39
CA TYR A 28 2.08 -1.24 11.06
C TYR A 28 1.40 -2.00 9.91
N VAL A 29 0.05 -2.00 9.86
CA VAL A 29 -0.74 -2.60 8.76
C VAL A 29 -0.56 -1.79 7.46
N GLN A 30 -0.40 -0.48 7.55
CA GLN A 30 -0.10 0.35 6.38
C GLN A 30 1.25 -0.04 5.76
N ILE A 31 2.27 -0.24 6.60
CA ILE A 31 3.60 -0.71 6.17
C ILE A 31 3.51 -2.11 5.54
N GLU A 32 2.78 -3.04 6.17
CA GLU A 32 2.53 -4.38 5.61
C GLU A 32 1.90 -4.31 4.22
N ASN A 33 0.87 -3.48 4.07
CA ASN A 33 0.18 -3.29 2.82
C ASN A 33 1.10 -2.69 1.74
N HIS A 34 1.93 -1.71 2.08
CA HIS A 34 2.92 -1.17 1.15
C HIS A 34 3.86 -2.25 0.61
N VAL A 35 4.39 -3.12 1.48
CA VAL A 35 5.26 -4.23 1.07
C VAL A 35 4.49 -5.23 0.18
N GLN A 36 3.27 -5.60 0.56
CA GLN A 36 2.43 -6.49 -0.26
C GLN A 36 2.10 -5.90 -1.64
N PHE A 37 1.81 -4.59 -1.72
CA PHE A 37 1.57 -3.91 -2.99
C PHE A 37 2.82 -3.87 -3.86
N ALA A 38 3.99 -3.63 -3.25
CA ALA A 38 5.26 -3.65 -3.96
C ALA A 38 5.59 -5.04 -4.52
N ILE A 39 5.35 -6.10 -3.73
CA ILE A 39 5.53 -7.49 -4.17
C ILE A 39 4.53 -7.85 -5.28
N SER A 40 3.24 -7.63 -5.06
CA SER A 40 2.18 -8.00 -6.02
C SER A 40 2.28 -7.25 -7.36
N SER A 41 2.83 -6.04 -7.37
CA SER A 41 3.12 -5.27 -8.59
C SER A 41 4.47 -5.59 -9.24
N GLY A 42 5.28 -6.47 -8.63
CA GLY A 42 6.61 -6.85 -9.11
C GLY A 42 7.69 -5.78 -8.93
N LYS A 43 7.39 -4.71 -8.15
CA LYS A 43 8.37 -3.69 -7.77
C LYS A 43 9.38 -4.24 -6.77
N LEU A 44 8.94 -5.09 -5.85
CA LEU A 44 9.78 -5.92 -5.00
C LEU A 44 9.80 -7.35 -5.56
N LYS A 45 10.99 -7.91 -5.72
CA LYS A 45 11.21 -9.27 -6.26
C LYS A 45 11.80 -10.18 -5.18
N PRO A 46 11.66 -11.50 -5.31
CA PRO A 46 12.33 -12.43 -4.42
C PRO A 46 13.82 -12.14 -4.26
N GLY A 47 14.27 -12.17 -3.00
CA GLY A 47 15.65 -11.88 -2.64
C GLY A 47 16.00 -10.39 -2.57
N ASP A 48 15.09 -9.47 -2.91
CA ASP A 48 15.30 -8.04 -2.60
C ASP A 48 15.31 -7.84 -1.08
N GLN A 49 16.26 -7.03 -0.62
CA GLN A 49 16.40 -6.66 0.78
C GLN A 49 15.47 -5.48 1.09
N LEU A 50 14.80 -5.52 2.24
CA LEU A 50 14.01 -4.39 2.72
C LEU A 50 14.91 -3.38 3.45
N PRO A 51 14.51 -2.09 3.51
CA PRO A 51 15.22 -1.10 4.30
C PRO A 51 15.35 -1.50 5.76
N ALA A 52 16.42 -1.04 6.41
CA ALA A 52 16.61 -1.30 7.82
C ALA A 52 15.45 -0.74 8.65
N VAL A 53 15.08 -1.43 9.73
CA VAL A 53 13.98 -1.01 10.62
C VAL A 53 14.14 0.44 11.08
N ARG A 54 15.36 0.84 11.48
CA ARG A 54 15.65 2.20 11.95
C ARG A 54 15.51 3.22 10.83
N GLU A 55 16.05 2.92 9.67
CA GLU A 55 16.02 3.79 8.50
C GLU A 55 14.59 4.05 8.02
N LEU A 56 13.77 2.99 7.91
CA LEU A 56 12.36 3.14 7.53
C LEU A 56 11.56 3.87 8.62
N ALA A 57 11.85 3.61 9.90
CA ALA A 57 11.19 4.30 11.01
C ALA A 57 11.50 5.81 11.02
N GLU A 58 12.75 6.18 10.77
CA GLU A 58 13.18 7.57 10.63
C GLU A 58 12.53 8.23 9.41
N ARG A 59 12.52 7.55 8.26
CA ARG A 59 11.89 8.05 7.03
C ARG A 59 10.40 8.31 7.19
N LEU A 60 9.70 7.43 7.90
CA LEU A 60 8.26 7.53 8.16
C LEU A 60 7.91 8.38 9.38
N ASN A 61 8.90 8.78 10.18
CA ASN A 61 8.71 9.42 11.49
C ASN A 61 7.80 8.60 12.42
N VAL A 62 8.06 7.30 12.54
CA VAL A 62 7.29 6.35 13.38
C VAL A 62 8.18 5.60 14.36
N ASN A 63 7.57 4.95 15.36
CA ASN A 63 8.30 4.13 16.30
C ASN A 63 8.94 2.90 15.60
N THR A 64 10.20 2.60 15.90
CA THR A 64 10.91 1.41 15.38
C THR A 64 10.22 0.09 15.72
N ASN A 65 9.49 0.03 16.83
CA ASN A 65 8.66 -1.12 17.19
C ASN A 65 7.51 -1.35 16.19
N THR A 66 6.96 -0.28 15.61
CA THR A 66 5.90 -0.35 14.60
C THR A 66 6.41 -1.01 13.31
N VAL A 67 7.58 -0.59 12.83
CA VAL A 67 8.23 -1.20 11.65
C VAL A 67 8.64 -2.65 11.95
N SER A 68 9.22 -2.89 13.14
CA SER A 68 9.61 -4.24 13.57
C SER A 68 8.41 -5.20 13.62
N LYS A 69 7.26 -4.72 14.08
CA LYS A 69 6.01 -5.48 14.09
C LYS A 69 5.57 -5.81 12.67
N ALA A 70 5.50 -4.82 11.78
CA ALA A 70 5.11 -5.04 10.38
C ALA A 70 6.02 -6.09 9.69
N TYR A 71 7.34 -5.97 9.86
CA TYR A 71 8.27 -6.94 9.28
C TYR A 71 8.12 -8.34 9.87
N ARG A 72 7.88 -8.45 11.19
CA ARG A 72 7.64 -9.74 11.85
C ARG A 72 6.38 -10.40 11.33
N ASP A 73 5.29 -9.64 11.21
CA ASP A 73 4.00 -10.15 10.75
C ASP A 73 4.10 -10.62 9.29
N LEU A 74 4.82 -9.88 8.42
CA LEU A 74 5.10 -10.31 7.05
C LEU A 74 5.97 -11.57 6.95
N VAL A 75 6.90 -11.77 7.90
CA VAL A 75 7.67 -13.02 8.00
C VAL A 75 6.76 -14.18 8.41
N VAL A 76 5.85 -13.96 9.36
CA VAL A 76 4.84 -14.97 9.78
C VAL A 76 3.90 -15.32 8.62
N MET A 77 3.52 -14.34 7.79
CA MET A 77 2.74 -14.55 6.57
C MET A 77 3.52 -15.27 5.46
N GLY A 78 4.83 -15.48 5.63
CA GLY A 78 5.71 -16.12 4.65
C GLY A 78 6.07 -15.24 3.47
N LEU A 79 5.76 -13.94 3.51
CA LEU A 79 6.08 -12.98 2.44
C LEU A 79 7.52 -12.50 2.51
N LEU A 80 8.08 -12.46 3.71
CA LEU A 80 9.47 -12.09 3.99
C LEU A 80 10.19 -13.20 4.74
N TYR A 81 11.52 -13.14 4.76
CA TYR A 81 12.35 -13.95 5.63
C TYR A 81 13.52 -13.14 6.18
N THR A 82 14.00 -13.50 7.37
CA THR A 82 15.15 -12.86 7.99
C THR A 82 16.41 -13.67 7.75
N ARG A 83 17.51 -13.00 7.38
CA ARG A 83 18.85 -13.60 7.42
C ARG A 83 19.63 -12.95 8.56
N ARG A 84 20.08 -13.77 9.51
CA ARG A 84 20.79 -13.30 10.71
C ARG A 84 22.01 -12.45 10.32
N GLY A 85 22.08 -11.23 10.85
CA GLY A 85 23.15 -10.27 10.57
C GLY A 85 23.11 -9.60 9.20
N MET A 86 22.17 -9.96 8.31
CA MET A 86 22.08 -9.43 6.94
C MET A 86 20.78 -8.68 6.64
N GLY A 87 19.74 -8.83 7.46
CA GLY A 87 18.49 -8.07 7.32
C GLY A 87 17.29 -8.93 6.91
N VAL A 88 16.29 -8.29 6.32
CA VAL A 88 15.01 -8.88 5.94
C VAL A 88 14.87 -8.85 4.42
N PHE A 89 14.40 -9.95 3.83
CA PHE A 89 14.37 -10.18 2.39
C PHE A 89 13.01 -10.69 1.94
N VAL A 90 12.64 -10.42 0.70
CA VAL A 90 11.40 -10.93 0.08
C VAL A 90 11.52 -12.43 -0.20
N ALA A 91 10.56 -13.22 0.28
CA ALA A 91 10.54 -14.66 0.08
C ALA A 91 10.41 -15.05 -1.41
N SER A 92 10.73 -16.30 -1.72
CA SER A 92 10.63 -16.86 -3.07
C SER A 92 9.26 -17.48 -3.33
N SER A 93 8.80 -17.42 -4.59
CA SER A 93 7.56 -18.06 -5.05
C SER A 93 6.30 -17.54 -4.34
N ILE A 94 6.30 -16.26 -3.96
CA ILE A 94 5.16 -15.62 -3.26
C ILE A 94 4.45 -14.57 -4.12
N GLU A 95 5.02 -14.19 -5.26
CA GLU A 95 4.54 -13.07 -6.06
C GLU A 95 3.15 -13.33 -6.62
N ASP A 96 2.90 -14.53 -7.12
CA ASP A 96 1.63 -14.92 -7.72
C ASP A 96 0.53 -15.00 -6.67
N LYS A 97 0.82 -15.64 -5.53
CA LYS A 97 -0.10 -15.72 -4.39
C LYS A 97 -0.42 -14.34 -3.83
N CYS A 98 0.62 -13.55 -3.55
CA CYS A 98 0.46 -12.18 -3.03
C CYS A 98 -0.33 -11.30 -4.01
N ARG A 99 -0.11 -11.48 -5.32
CA ARG A 99 -0.86 -10.77 -6.36
C ARG A 99 -2.32 -11.18 -6.39
N GLU A 100 -2.62 -12.47 -6.33
CA GLU A 100 -3.99 -12.96 -6.27
C GLU A 100 -4.72 -12.44 -5.02
N ASP A 101 -4.11 -12.56 -3.85
CA ASP A 101 -4.68 -12.11 -2.57
C ASP A 101 -4.92 -10.60 -2.55
N CYS A 102 -3.94 -9.81 -3.02
CA CYS A 102 -4.11 -8.36 -3.17
C CYS A 102 -5.25 -8.02 -4.13
N ARG A 103 -5.33 -8.65 -5.31
CA ARG A 103 -6.39 -8.38 -6.29
C ARG A 103 -7.76 -8.71 -5.72
N ARG A 104 -7.91 -9.88 -5.08
CA ARG A 104 -9.15 -10.32 -4.45
C ARG A 104 -9.62 -9.30 -3.40
N ARG A 105 -8.71 -8.90 -2.50
CA ARG A 105 -8.99 -7.89 -1.46
C ARG A 105 -9.43 -6.55 -2.06
N ILE A 106 -8.77 -6.07 -3.11
CA ILE A 106 -9.12 -4.79 -3.74
C ILE A 106 -10.47 -4.86 -4.46
N VAL A 107 -10.77 -5.97 -5.15
CA VAL A 107 -12.08 -6.14 -5.82
C VAL A 107 -13.22 -6.10 -4.81
N VAL A 108 -13.08 -6.80 -3.68
CA VAL A 108 -14.08 -6.79 -2.60
C VAL A 108 -14.27 -5.37 -2.06
N ARG A 109 -13.17 -4.68 -1.72
CA ARG A 109 -13.22 -3.31 -1.19
C ARG A 109 -13.82 -2.31 -2.18
N LEU A 110 -13.54 -2.45 -3.47
CA LEU A 110 -14.15 -1.59 -4.50
C LEU A 110 -15.67 -1.79 -4.53
N ASN A 111 -16.14 -3.02 -4.44
CA ASN A 111 -17.57 -3.30 -4.38
C ASN A 111 -18.21 -2.68 -3.13
N GLU A 112 -17.60 -2.85 -1.95
CA GLU A 112 -18.07 -2.25 -0.69
C GLU A 112 -18.23 -0.73 -0.82
N VAL A 113 -17.19 -0.03 -1.32
CA VAL A 113 -17.23 1.43 -1.49
C VAL A 113 -18.29 1.87 -2.50
N VAL A 114 -18.49 1.12 -3.59
CA VAL A 114 -19.57 1.42 -4.56
C VAL A 114 -20.94 1.24 -3.90
N CYS A 115 -21.14 0.20 -3.10
CA CYS A 115 -22.37 -0.01 -2.35
C CYS A 115 -22.64 1.14 -1.35
N GLU A 116 -21.62 1.55 -0.60
CA GLU A 116 -21.69 2.68 0.33
C GLU A 116 -22.01 3.99 -0.40
N ALA A 117 -21.37 4.26 -1.54
CA ALA A 117 -21.62 5.45 -2.34
C ALA A 117 -23.07 5.51 -2.85
N LYS A 118 -23.61 4.38 -3.34
CA LYS A 118 -25.02 4.30 -3.75
C LYS A 118 -25.96 4.55 -2.57
N ALA A 119 -25.68 3.96 -1.42
CA ALA A 119 -26.47 4.18 -0.20
C ALA A 119 -26.42 5.64 0.29
N ALA A 120 -25.30 6.34 0.06
CA ALA A 120 -25.13 7.75 0.34
C ALA A 120 -25.75 8.70 -0.71
N GLY A 121 -26.42 8.18 -1.75
CA GLY A 121 -27.15 9.00 -2.73
C GLY A 121 -26.33 9.49 -3.92
N PHE A 122 -25.14 8.93 -4.14
CA PHE A 122 -24.38 9.14 -5.37
C PHE A 122 -25.03 8.38 -6.52
N ASP A 123 -25.17 9.03 -7.68
CA ASP A 123 -25.59 8.33 -8.88
C ASP A 123 -24.43 7.62 -9.58
N ASP A 124 -24.75 6.69 -10.49
CA ASP A 124 -23.75 5.88 -11.18
C ASP A 124 -22.74 6.74 -11.97
N LYS A 125 -23.16 7.90 -12.51
CA LYS A 125 -22.28 8.78 -13.28
C LYS A 125 -21.30 9.51 -12.36
N GLU A 126 -21.77 9.97 -11.21
CA GLU A 126 -20.92 10.60 -10.19
C GLU A 126 -19.82 9.63 -9.72
N ILE A 127 -20.19 8.38 -9.43
CA ILE A 127 -19.23 7.35 -8.99
C ILE A 127 -18.16 7.11 -10.05
N VAL A 128 -18.57 6.90 -11.32
CA VAL A 128 -17.63 6.66 -12.43
C VAL A 128 -16.70 7.86 -12.64
N GLU A 129 -17.22 9.10 -12.61
CA GLU A 129 -16.41 10.30 -12.80
C GLU A 129 -15.35 10.47 -11.69
N ILE A 130 -15.73 10.18 -10.43
CA ILE A 130 -14.80 10.21 -9.28
C ILE A 130 -13.67 9.20 -9.47
N VAL A 131 -14.00 7.95 -9.84
CA VAL A 131 -13.02 6.88 -10.06
C VAL A 131 -12.08 7.23 -11.22
N GLU A 132 -12.62 7.70 -12.34
CA GLU A 132 -11.80 8.11 -13.49
C GLU A 132 -10.83 9.25 -13.14
N LYS A 133 -11.28 10.23 -12.36
CA LYS A 133 -10.41 11.31 -11.88
C LYS A 133 -9.36 10.79 -10.92
N ALA A 134 -9.72 9.93 -9.97
CA ALA A 134 -8.79 9.34 -9.02
C ALA A 134 -7.67 8.55 -9.72
N VAL A 135 -8.00 7.76 -10.74
CA VAL A 135 -7.02 7.01 -11.55
C VAL A 135 -6.02 7.94 -12.23
N LYS A 136 -6.46 9.11 -12.73
CA LYS A 136 -5.58 10.09 -13.40
C LYS A 136 -4.64 10.82 -12.43
N LEU A 137 -5.04 10.98 -11.17
CA LEU A 137 -4.27 11.72 -10.16
C LEU A 137 -3.07 10.95 -9.60
N LYS A 138 -2.96 9.63 -9.86
CA LYS A 138 -1.81 8.77 -9.49
C LYS A 138 -1.38 8.92 -8.03
N THR A 139 -2.34 8.89 -7.11
CA THR A 139 -2.05 8.99 -5.68
C THR A 139 -1.42 7.72 -5.13
N ASN A 140 -0.60 7.88 -4.08
CA ASN A 140 -0.06 6.75 -3.33
C ASN A 140 -1.08 6.28 -2.26
N PRO A 141 -1.06 4.99 -1.88
CA PRO A 141 -1.78 4.51 -0.71
C PRO A 141 -1.43 5.34 0.54
N TYR A 142 -2.43 5.65 1.36
CA TYR A 142 -2.30 6.47 2.57
C TYR A 142 -1.75 7.89 2.34
N GLY A 143 -1.75 8.36 1.09
CA GLY A 143 -1.57 9.77 0.78
C GLY A 143 -2.87 10.57 1.07
N PRO A 144 -2.76 11.90 1.20
CA PRO A 144 -3.93 12.74 1.39
C PRO A 144 -4.88 12.62 0.19
N VAL A 145 -6.18 12.68 0.46
CA VAL A 145 -7.20 12.72 -0.60
C VAL A 145 -7.00 14.00 -1.42
N PRO A 146 -6.86 13.92 -2.76
CA PRO A 146 -6.67 15.10 -3.58
C PRO A 146 -7.83 16.08 -3.45
N GLN A 147 -7.52 17.37 -3.29
CA GLN A 147 -8.52 18.44 -3.20
C GLN A 147 -9.49 18.45 -4.40
N ALA A 148 -9.02 18.05 -5.58
CA ALA A 148 -9.84 17.90 -6.78
C ALA A 148 -10.98 16.87 -6.65
N LEU A 149 -10.90 15.92 -5.71
CA LEU A 149 -11.99 14.99 -5.40
C LEU A 149 -12.93 15.54 -4.33
N MET A 150 -12.48 16.47 -3.47
CA MET A 150 -13.32 17.07 -2.42
C MET A 150 -14.48 17.90 -2.99
N GLN A 151 -14.40 18.34 -4.25
CA GLN A 151 -15.51 19.02 -4.93
C GLN A 151 -16.80 18.17 -5.02
N TYR A 152 -16.68 16.84 -4.93
CA TYR A 152 -17.82 15.92 -4.96
C TYR A 152 -18.57 15.83 -3.63
N VAL A 153 -17.95 16.26 -2.53
CA VAL A 153 -18.60 16.32 -1.21
C VAL A 153 -19.67 17.41 -1.19
N ASN A 154 -19.44 18.52 -1.90
CA ASN A 154 -20.30 19.71 -1.86
C ASN A 154 -21.34 19.78 -2.99
N LYS A 155 -21.43 18.74 -3.84
CA LYS A 155 -22.19 18.82 -5.10
C LYS A 155 -23.71 18.65 -4.97
N LYS A 156 -24.27 18.34 -3.79
CA LYS A 156 -25.74 18.22 -3.59
C LYS A 156 -26.26 19.01 -2.39
N SER A 157 -26.69 20.23 -2.68
CA SER A 157 -27.98 20.78 -2.18
C SER A 157 -28.63 21.64 -3.28
N ARG A 158 -28.67 21.11 -4.51
CA ARG A 158 -29.46 21.68 -5.63
C ARG A 158 -30.43 20.62 -6.15
N ARG A 159 -31.43 20.31 -5.33
CA ARG A 159 -32.77 19.94 -5.77
C ARG A 159 -33.76 20.61 -4.83
#